data_AF-A0A1W1ZXW4-F1
#
_entry.id   AF-A0A1W1ZXW4-F1
#
_cell.length_a   1.000
_cell.length_b   1.000
_cell.length_c   1.000
_cell.angle_alpha   90.00
_cell.angle_beta   90.00
_cell.angle_gamma   90.00
#
_symmetry.space_group_name_H-M   'P 1'
#
loop_
_entity.id
_entity.type
_entity.pdbx_description
1 polymer ?
#
loop_
_entity_poly.entity_id
_entity_poly.type
_entity_poly.pdbx_seq_one_letter_code
_entity_poly.pdbx_strand_id
1 'polypeptide(L)' 'MDLKQFLKDNPLIKQAELARLMYGVDHATTKLANKLSGANKQRITPEDERLAIAALKILGANIEKLKALE' A
#
# COMPACT_ATOMS: atom_id res chain seq x y z
N MET A 1 -10.29 -6.21 2.23
CA MET A 1 -10.51 -4.86 1.68
C MET A 1 -10.07 -4.92 0.23
N ASP A 2 -10.91 -4.55 -0.74
CA ASP A 2 -10.43 -4.45 -2.12
C ASP A 2 -9.36 -3.35 -2.23
N LEU A 3 -8.09 -3.74 -2.22
CA LEU A 3 -6.96 -2.83 -2.24
C LEU A 3 -6.91 -2.02 -3.54
N LYS A 4 -7.33 -2.61 -4.66
CA LYS A 4 -7.32 -1.93 -5.94
C LYS A 4 -8.36 -0.82 -5.96
N GLN A 5 -9.56 -1.10 -5.47
CA GLN A 5 -10.61 -0.08 -5.38
C GLN A 5 -10.25 0.99 -4.35
N PHE A 6 -9.75 0.60 -3.18
CA PHE A 6 -9.32 1.54 -2.14
C PHE A 6 -8.29 2.56 -2.65
N LEU A 7 -7.29 2.12 -3.41
CA LEU A 7 -6.27 3.02 -3.96
C LEU A 7 -6.80 3.93 -5.08
N LYS A 8 -7.86 3.53 -5.78
CA LYS A 8 -8.55 4.42 -6.73
C LYS A 8 -9.34 5.50 -6.00
N ASP A 9 -9.99 5.14 -4.90
CA ASP A 9 -10.79 6.07 -4.10
C ASP A 9 -9.92 7.04 -3.29
N ASN A 10 -8.63 6.69 -3.06
CA ASN A 10 -7.69 7.45 -2.24
C ASN A 10 -6.39 7.78 -3.02
N PRO A 11 -6.43 8.68 -4.03
CA PRO A 11 -5.27 8.97 -4.88
C PRO A 11 -4.11 9.66 -4.16
N LEU A 12 -4.34 10.19 -2.95
CA LEU A 12 -3.31 10.80 -2.10
C LEU A 12 -2.30 9.78 -1.56
N ILE A 13 -2.67 8.49 -1.52
CA ILE A 13 -1.77 7.44 -1.03
C ILE A 13 -0.74 7.14 -2.11
N LYS A 14 0.51 7.52 -1.83
CA LYS A 14 1.65 7.25 -2.70
C LYS A 14 1.89 5.75 -2.77
N GLN A 15 1.57 5.14 -3.91
CA GLN A 15 1.72 3.69 -4.13
C GLN A 15 3.15 3.20 -3.88
N ALA A 16 4.18 4.01 -4.18
CA ALA A 16 5.58 3.66 -3.94
C ALA A 16 5.90 3.52 -2.43
N GLU A 17 5.36 4.41 -1.61
CA GLU A 17 5.58 4.39 -0.15
C GLU A 17 4.82 3.24 0.50
N LEU A 18 3.55 3.07 0.10
CA LEU A 18 2.74 1.93 0.51
C LEU A 18 3.41 0.61 0.13
N ALA A 19 3.89 0.47 -1.10
CA ALA A 19 4.54 -0.75 -1.57
C ALA A 19 5.81 -1.08 -0.76
N ARG A 20 6.65 -0.07 -0.47
CA ARG A 20 7.86 -0.25 0.36
C ARG A 20 7.51 -0.76 1.74
N LEU A 21 6.48 -0.21 2.37
CA LEU A 21 6.00 -0.65 3.68
C LEU A 21 5.38 -2.06 3.64
N MET A 22 4.70 -2.42 2.55
CA MET A 22 4.07 -3.73 2.38
C MET A 22 5.09 -4.86 2.16
N TYR A 23 6.08 -4.65 1.28
CA TYR A 23 6.92 -5.74 0.80
C TYR A 23 8.37 -5.70 1.27
N GLY A 24 8.90 -4.53 1.67
CA GLY A 24 10.28 -4.42 2.18
C GLY A 24 11.38 -4.84 1.20
N VAL A 25 11.11 -4.81 -0.11
CA VAL A 25 12.06 -5.22 -1.17
C VAL A 25 12.27 -4.11 -2.19
N ASP A 26 13.41 -4.13 -2.88
CA ASP A 26 13.81 -3.08 -3.85
C ASP A 26 12.82 -2.90 -5.01
N HIS A 27 12.15 -3.98 -5.41
CA HIS A 27 11.16 -3.96 -6.51
C HIS A 27 9.71 -3.87 -6.01
N ALA A 28 9.49 -3.39 -4.78
CA ALA A 28 8.17 -3.32 -4.17
C ALA A 28 7.15 -2.55 -5.03
N THR A 29 7.54 -1.38 -5.56
CA THR A 29 6.66 -0.55 -6.40
C THR A 29 6.22 -1.30 -7.66
N THR A 30 7.16 -1.91 -8.37
CA THR A 30 6.87 -2.71 -9.58
C THR A 30 6.01 -3.93 -9.24
N LYS A 31 6.27 -4.57 -8.10
CA LYS A 31 5.46 -5.70 -7.60
C LYS A 31 4.01 -5.30 -7.35
N LEU A 32 3.78 -4.17 -6.66
CA LEU A 32 2.44 -3.66 -6.42
C LEU A 32 1.75 -3.27 -7.74
N ALA A 33 2.44 -2.55 -8.62
CA ALA A 33 1.92 -2.12 -9.91
C ALA A 33 1.51 -3.30 -10.81
N ASN A 34 2.32 -4.36 -10.85
CA ASN A 34 2.01 -5.58 -11.59
C ASN A 34 0.76 -6.27 -11.05
N LYS A 35 0.61 -6.36 -9.73
CA LYS A 35 -0.58 -6.95 -9.10
C LYS A 35 -1.85 -6.12 -9.29
N LEU A 36 -1.74 -4.79 -9.26
CA LEU A 36 -2.88 -3.89 -9.49
C LEU A 36 -3.36 -3.94 -10.95
N SER A 37 -2.42 -4.03 -11.90
CA SER A 37 -2.73 -4.13 -13.34
C SER A 37 -3.17 -5.52 -13.77
N GLY A 38 -2.87 -6.57 -13.00
CA GLY A 38 -3.12 -7.95 -13.43
C GLY A 38 -2.01 -8.51 -14.33
N ALA A 39 -0.89 -7.80 -14.46
CA ALA A 39 0.21 -8.16 -15.35
C ALA A 39 0.81 -9.52 -14.97
N ASN A 40 1.18 -10.32 -15.98
CA ASN A 40 1.75 -11.67 -15.79
C ASN A 40 0.89 -12.58 -14.90
N LYS A 41 -0.45 -12.44 -14.95
CA LYS A 41 -1.41 -13.17 -14.10
C LYS A 41 -1.23 -12.91 -12.60
N GLN A 42 -0.46 -11.90 -12.20
CA GLN A 42 -0.32 -11.51 -10.81
C GLN A 42 -1.59 -10.77 -10.38
N ARG A 43 -2.18 -11.19 -9.27
CA ARG A 43 -3.37 -10.57 -8.70
C ARG A 43 -3.09 -10.17 -7.26
N ILE A 44 -3.89 -9.22 -6.77
CA ILE A 44 -3.95 -8.91 -5.34
C ILE A 44 -4.44 -10.16 -4.61
N THR A 45 -3.68 -10.61 -3.62
CA THR A 45 -4.03 -11.74 -2.76
C THR A 45 -4.55 -11.24 -1.41
N PRO A 46 -5.24 -12.09 -0.63
CA PRO A 46 -5.62 -11.73 0.74
C PRO A 46 -4.43 -11.31 1.62
N GLU A 47 -3.24 -11.83 1.34
CA GLU A 47 -2.02 -11.43 2.04
C GLU A 47 -1.58 -10.01 1.67
N ASP A 48 -1.70 -9.62 0.39
CA ASP A 48 -1.44 -8.23 -0.01
C ASP A 48 -2.40 -7.26 0.69
N GLU A 49 -3.67 -7.64 0.87
CA GLU A 49 -4.62 -6.81 1.60
C GLU A 49 -4.24 -6.66 3.08
N ARG A 50 -3.79 -7.74 3.73
CA ARG A 50 -3.31 -7.69 5.12
C ARG A 50 -2.09 -6.79 5.26
N LEU A 51 -1.10 -6.96 4.37
CA LEU A 51 0.11 -6.12 4.36
C LEU A 51 -0.24 -4.66 4.11
N ALA A 52 -1.18 -4.37 3.20
CA ALA A 52 -1.62 -3.00 2.95
C ALA A 52 -2.30 -2.39 4.17
N ILE A 53 -3.18 -3.11 4.87
CA ILE A 53 -3.81 -2.63 6.11
C ILE A 53 -2.76 -2.32 7.18
N ALA A 54 -1.76 -3.19 7.36
CA ALA A 54 -0.68 -2.96 8.31
C ALA A 54 0.14 -1.71 7.96
N ALA A 55 0.51 -1.55 6.69
CA ALA A 55 1.22 -0.37 6.20
C ALA A 55 0.41 0.92 6.37
N LEU A 56 -0.89 0.90 6.07
CA LEU A 56 -1.78 2.05 6.24
C LEU A 56 -1.91 2.46 7.71
N LYS A 57 -1.95 1.51 8.65
CA LYS A 57 -1.95 1.81 10.09
C LYS A 57 -0.65 2.51 10.52
N ILE A 58 0.49 2.10 9.99
CA ILE A 58 1.78 2.77 10.27
C ILE A 58 1.77 4.20 9.74
N LEU A 59 1.29 4.41 8.50
CA LEU A 59 1.17 5.74 7.92
C LEU A 59 0.23 6.63 8.75
N GLY A 60 -0.93 6.11 9.16
CA GLY A 60 -1.85 6.82 10.04
C GLY A 60 -1.24 7.21 11.38
N ALA A 61 -0.55 6.28 12.04
CA ALA A 61 0.14 6.55 13.31
C ALA A 61 1.24 7.60 13.18
N ASN A 62 1.95 7.65 12.05
CA ASN A 62 2.95 8.68 11.80
C ASN A 62 2.31 10.07 11.62
N ILE A 63 1.14 10.15 11.00
CA ILE A 63 0.37 11.41 10.90
C ILE A 63 -0.06 11.89 12.29
N GLU A 64 -0.55 11.00 13.15
CA GLU A 64 -0.93 11.35 14.52
C GLU A 64 0.27 11.86 15.34
N LYS A 65 1.44 11.24 15.19
CA LYS A 65 2.68 11.72 15.81
C LYS A 65 3.06 13.12 15.34
N LEU A 66 2.92 13.41 14.05
CA LEU A 66 3.22 14.74 13.51
C LEU A 66 2.26 15.79 14.07
N LYS A 67 0.97 15.50 14.17
CA LYS A 67 -0.02 16.40 14.79
C LYS A 67 0.23 16.65 16.28
N ALA A 68 0.78 15.68 17.00
CA ALA A 68 1.11 15.83 18.41
C ALA A 68 2.36 16.68 18.67
N LEU A 69 3.14 16.99 17.62
CA LEU A 69 4.33 17.83 17.68
C LEU A 69 4.05 19.29 17.26
N GLU A 70 2.85 19.58 16.74
CA GLU A 70 2.32 20.93 16.49
C GLU A 70 1.64 21.50 17.74
#